data_AF-A0A842YKJ7-F1
#
_entry.id   AF-A0A842YKJ7-F1
#
_cell.length_a   1.000
_cell.length_b   1.000
_cell.length_c   1.000
_cell.angle_alpha   90.00
_cell.angle_beta   90.00
_cell.angle_gamma   90.00
#
_symmetry.space_group_name_H-M   'P 1'
#
loop_
_entity.id
_entity.type
_entity.pdbx_description
1 polymer ?
#
loop_
_entity_poly.entity_id
_entity_poly.type
_entity_poly.pdbx_seq_one_letter_code
_entity_poly.pdbx_strand_id
1 'polypeptide(L)'
;MEGSDACLGCVFLIIILMVSYLIISWIGVGGYLALIIILVLLLWLGGRSSSSDQKNPSKSDSHNPSNQKIHATSNASTKRMAPVSSEMRALDGLKDDLDPENLEKYEDALKKITGYLKDSSDPWVRARAAYYLGETGDAATIYSLLKALSDPDEGVRKSARSALKKIKIAQRDLKENYETLICWRDFFKPKKIHTPEGHFVVCRVCGHSKFLEKGIKEVIGIVGDKNYPYRQEDRLFISMWDEESKRARNADIDVLWVTDSGDIDYGWALNAVYQRLKNDVTRAKPLSEIPVIIKGTPRITREEIEILQNFGEIRNEV
;
A
#
# COMPACT_ATOMS: atom_id res chain seq x y z
N MET A 1 2.27 -22.70 57.15
CA MET A 1 1.74 -23.77 56.28
C MET A 1 0.65 -23.16 55.44
N GLU A 2 0.97 -22.69 54.24
CA GLU A 2 -0.03 -22.32 53.23
C GLU A 2 0.48 -22.90 51.90
N GLY A 3 -0.29 -23.84 51.37
CA GLY A 3 0.07 -24.66 50.22
C GLY A 3 -1.05 -24.68 49.19
N SER A 4 -0.63 -24.57 47.93
CA SER A 4 -1.24 -25.05 46.70
C SER A 4 -2.61 -24.50 46.27
N ASP A 5 -2.60 -23.32 45.66
CA ASP A 5 -3.56 -22.91 44.60
C ASP A 5 -2.86 -22.72 43.23
N ALA A 6 -1.73 -23.41 43.04
CA ALA A 6 -1.19 -23.64 41.71
C ALA A 6 -1.72 -24.98 41.20
N CYS A 7 -2.17 -25.01 39.94
CA CYS A 7 -2.34 -26.23 39.13
C CYS A 7 -3.72 -26.92 39.07
N LEU A 8 -4.85 -26.21 39.04
CA LEU A 8 -6.04 -26.76 38.35
C LEU A 8 -6.06 -26.35 36.86
N GLY A 9 -5.85 -25.06 36.56
CA GLY A 9 -5.86 -24.55 35.19
C GLY A 9 -4.72 -25.10 34.33
N CYS A 10 -3.51 -25.21 34.88
CA CYS A 10 -2.35 -25.75 34.17
C CYS A 10 -2.51 -27.23 33.83
N VAL A 11 -3.07 -28.02 34.75
CA VAL A 11 -3.33 -29.46 34.52
C VAL A 11 -4.36 -29.65 33.43
N PHE A 12 -5.42 -28.83 33.42
CA PHE A 12 -6.45 -28.88 32.39
C PHE A 12 -5.89 -28.54 30.99
N LEU A 13 -5.02 -27.54 30.90
CA LEU A 13 -4.40 -27.12 29.64
C LEU A 13 -3.42 -28.18 29.10
N ILE A 14 -2.67 -28.84 29.97
CA ILE A 14 -1.78 -29.95 29.60
C ILE A 14 -2.58 -31.15 29.09
N ILE A 15 -3.70 -31.49 29.73
CA ILE A 15 -4.58 -32.59 29.28
C ILE A 15 -5.14 -32.28 27.88
N ILE A 16 -5.61 -31.06 27.62
CA ILE A 16 -6.12 -30.64 26.31
C ILE A 16 -5.02 -30.77 25.24
N LEU A 17 -3.80 -30.33 25.53
CA LEU A 17 -2.69 -30.42 24.59
C LEU A 17 -2.27 -31.86 24.31
N MET A 18 -2.26 -32.73 25.33
CA MET A 18 -1.95 -34.16 25.15
C MET A 18 -3.02 -34.88 24.33
N VAL A 19 -4.30 -34.62 24.60
CA VAL A 19 -5.41 -35.20 23.83
C VAL A 19 -5.37 -34.70 22.39
N SER A 20 -5.12 -33.41 22.17
CA SER A 20 -4.98 -32.84 20.82
C SER A 20 -3.82 -33.49 20.06
N TYR A 21 -2.67 -33.69 20.70
CA TYR A 21 -1.51 -34.35 20.11
C TYR A 21 -1.79 -35.81 19.73
N LEU A 22 -2.46 -36.56 20.62
CA LEU A 22 -2.82 -37.96 20.35
C LEU A 22 -3.81 -38.10 19.19
N ILE A 23 -4.79 -37.19 19.08
CA ILE A 23 -5.75 -37.17 17.97
C ILE A 23 -5.07 -36.81 16.65
N ILE A 24 -4.17 -35.82 16.65
CA ILE A 24 -3.40 -35.43 15.46
C ILE A 24 -2.50 -36.58 14.99
N SER A 25 -1.92 -37.35 15.93
CA SER A 25 -1.09 -38.52 15.63
C SER A 25 -1.88 -39.67 14.99
N TRP A 26 -3.15 -39.86 15.36
CA TRP A 26 -4.00 -40.96 14.87
C TRP A 26 -4.69 -40.69 13.54
N ILE A 27 -5.13 -39.45 13.28
CA ILE A 27 -6.00 -39.12 12.13
C ILE A 27 -5.31 -38.15 11.14
N GLY A 28 -4.09 -37.70 11.48
CA GLY A 28 -3.37 -36.68 10.74
C GLY A 28 -3.99 -35.29 10.88
N VAL A 29 -3.22 -34.26 10.51
CA VAL A 29 -3.63 -32.84 10.63
C VAL A 29 -4.91 -32.54 9.83
N GLY A 30 -5.12 -33.23 8.70
CA GLY A 30 -6.32 -33.09 7.87
C GLY A 30 -7.60 -33.61 8.54
N GLY A 31 -7.53 -34.76 9.23
CA GLY A 31 -8.68 -35.33 9.95
C GLY A 31 -9.07 -34.52 11.19
N TYR A 32 -8.08 -33.95 11.88
CA TYR A 32 -8.30 -33.07 13.03
C TYR A 32 -9.05 -31.79 12.65
N LEU A 33 -8.68 -31.16 11.53
CA LEU A 33 -9.36 -29.96 11.02
C LEU A 33 -10.81 -30.27 10.60
N ALA A 34 -11.07 -31.44 10.01
CA ALA A 34 -12.42 -31.87 9.65
C ALA A 34 -13.33 -32.04 10.88
N LEU A 35 -12.81 -32.60 11.98
CA LEU A 35 -13.55 -32.72 13.24
C LEU A 35 -13.91 -31.36 13.85
N ILE A 36 -12.99 -30.39 13.81
CA ILE A 36 -13.26 -29.01 14.28
C ILE A 36 -14.38 -28.37 13.45
N ILE A 37 -14.36 -28.54 12.12
CA ILE A 37 -15.39 -28.00 11.23
C ILE A 37 -16.76 -28.61 11.53
N ILE A 38 -16.83 -29.93 11.75
CA ILE A 38 -18.07 -30.62 12.12
C ILE A 38 -18.61 -30.11 13.47
N LEU A 39 -17.73 -29.91 14.46
CA LEU A 39 -18.13 -29.43 15.79
C LEU A 39 -18.66 -28.00 15.76
N VAL A 40 -18.06 -27.13 14.93
CA VAL A 40 -18.53 -25.76 14.69
C VAL A 40 -19.87 -25.75 13.95
N LEU A 41 -20.07 -26.64 12.98
CA LEU A 41 -21.35 -26.77 12.26
C LEU A 41 -22.48 -27.27 13.16
N LEU A 42 -22.19 -28.20 14.08
CA LEU A 42 -23.16 -28.69 15.06
C LEU A 42 -23.59 -27.61 16.06
N LEU A 43 -22.65 -26.74 16.47
CA LEU A 43 -22.96 -25.58 17.32
C LEU A 43 -23.79 -24.51 16.58
N TRP A 44 -23.59 -24.36 15.28
CA TRP A 44 -24.34 -23.40 14.46
C TRP A 44 -25.77 -23.87 14.14
N LEU A 45 -25.99 -25.18 14.05
CA LEU A 45 -27.32 -25.77 13.81
C LEU A 45 -28.21 -25.81 15.08
N GLY A 46 -27.64 -25.68 16.28
CA GLY A 46 -28.39 -25.65 17.54
C GLY A 46 -29.02 -24.30 17.92
N GLY A 47 -28.76 -23.23 17.15
CA GLY A 47 -29.08 -21.85 17.51
C GLY A 47 -30.23 -21.20 16.73
N ARG A 48 -31.34 -21.90 16.47
CA ARG A 48 -32.52 -21.31 15.81
C ARG A 48 -33.78 -21.51 16.64
N SER A 49 -34.01 -20.61 17.60
CA SER A 49 -35.31 -20.45 18.25
C SER A 49 -36.20 -19.51 17.44
N SER A 50 -37.40 -20.01 17.17
CA SER A 50 -38.53 -19.42 16.48
C SER A 50 -39.13 -18.23 17.25
N SER A 51 -39.53 -17.16 16.56
CA SER A 51 -40.62 -16.30 17.02
C SER A 51 -41.69 -16.20 15.93
N SER A 52 -42.90 -16.52 16.36
CA SER A 52 -44.10 -16.79 15.59
C SER A 52 -44.87 -15.53 15.21
N ASP A 53 -45.54 -15.62 14.06
CA ASP A 53 -46.65 -14.80 13.60
C ASP A 53 -47.67 -14.45 14.69
N GLN A 54 -48.23 -13.23 14.61
CA GLN A 54 -49.64 -13.00 14.86
C GLN A 54 -50.24 -12.03 13.84
N LYS A 55 -51.36 -12.47 13.27
CA LYS A 55 -52.16 -11.86 12.21
C LYS A 55 -53.41 -11.19 12.82
N ASN A 56 -53.69 -9.98 12.34
CA ASN A 56 -55.02 -9.43 11.94
C ASN A 56 -56.10 -9.08 12.99
N PRO A 57 -57.20 -8.34 12.63
CA PRO A 57 -57.49 -7.52 11.43
C PRO A 57 -58.29 -6.19 11.67
N SER A 58 -58.63 -5.51 10.56
CA SER A 58 -59.85 -4.71 10.24
C SER A 58 -59.65 -3.20 9.97
N LYS A 59 -59.70 -2.77 8.70
CA LYS A 59 -60.83 -2.24 7.89
C LYS A 59 -61.17 -0.76 8.14
N SER A 60 -61.02 0.09 7.13
CA SER A 60 -62.12 0.78 6.42
C SER A 60 -61.62 1.95 5.56
N ASP A 61 -62.25 2.10 4.40
CA ASP A 61 -62.04 3.11 3.37
C ASP A 61 -62.54 4.51 3.79
N SER A 62 -62.00 5.57 3.19
CA SER A 62 -62.76 6.64 2.51
C SER A 62 -61.92 7.89 2.20
N HIS A 63 -62.44 8.66 1.25
CA HIS A 63 -61.87 9.78 0.51
C HIS A 63 -61.60 11.09 1.30
N ASN A 64 -60.66 11.86 0.73
CA ASN A 64 -60.34 13.31 0.82
C ASN A 64 -61.58 14.27 0.76
N PRO A 65 -61.50 15.63 0.90
CA PRO A 65 -60.51 16.58 1.46
C PRO A 65 -61.11 17.55 2.50
N SER A 66 -60.28 18.29 3.27
CA SER A 66 -60.40 19.77 3.46
C SER A 66 -59.53 20.33 4.60
N ASN A 67 -58.62 21.22 4.20
CA ASN A 67 -58.28 22.52 4.80
C ASN A 67 -58.70 22.78 6.27
N GLN A 68 -57.74 22.74 7.20
CA GLN A 68 -57.80 23.55 8.41
C GLN A 68 -56.41 24.08 8.78
N LYS A 69 -56.26 25.40 8.65
CA LYS A 69 -55.22 26.18 9.31
C LYS A 69 -55.32 25.94 10.82
N ILE A 70 -54.26 25.42 11.42
CA ILE A 70 -54.03 25.52 12.86
C ILE A 70 -52.62 26.05 13.08
N HIS A 71 -52.56 26.96 14.04
CA HIS A 71 -51.47 27.83 14.42
C HIS A 71 -50.15 27.12 14.71
N ALA A 72 -49.08 27.91 14.53
CA ALA A 72 -47.71 27.60 14.87
C ALA A 72 -47.55 26.92 16.24
N THR A 73 -46.92 25.75 16.21
CA THR A 73 -45.99 25.31 17.25
C THR A 73 -44.76 24.76 16.56
N SER A 74 -43.69 25.53 16.63
CA SER A 74 -42.34 25.18 16.22
C SER A 74 -41.90 23.88 16.88
N ASN A 75 -41.65 22.85 16.09
CA ASN A 75 -40.74 21.76 16.44
C ASN A 75 -40.00 21.32 15.18
N ALA A 76 -39.24 22.26 14.61
CA ALA A 76 -38.10 21.91 13.79
C ALA A 76 -37.03 21.39 14.77
N SER A 77 -36.92 20.07 14.88
CA SER A 77 -35.76 19.41 15.44
C SER A 77 -34.57 19.67 14.51
N THR A 78 -34.04 20.90 14.56
CA THR A 78 -32.69 21.20 14.08
C THR A 78 -31.76 20.28 14.83
N LYS A 79 -31.33 19.22 14.16
CA LYS A 79 -30.21 18.37 14.56
C LYS A 79 -29.04 19.32 14.79
N ARG A 80 -28.81 19.72 16.06
CA ARG A 80 -27.72 20.60 16.45
C ARG A 80 -26.46 19.95 15.93
N MET A 81 -25.80 20.55 14.92
CA MET A 81 -24.48 20.11 14.50
C MET A 81 -23.61 20.19 15.75
N ALA A 82 -23.16 19.04 16.24
CA ALA A 82 -22.20 18.99 17.32
C ALA A 82 -20.99 19.88 16.92
N PRO A 83 -20.41 20.63 17.86
CA PRO A 83 -19.22 21.41 17.56
C PRO A 83 -18.17 20.48 16.94
N VAL A 84 -17.60 20.89 15.81
CA VAL A 84 -16.50 20.18 15.14
C VAL A 84 -15.46 19.84 16.21
N SER A 85 -15.12 18.56 16.37
CA SER A 85 -14.17 18.12 17.39
C SER A 85 -12.78 18.71 17.12
N SER A 86 -11.93 18.81 18.14
CA SER A 86 -10.53 19.22 17.96
C SER A 86 -9.81 18.28 16.98
N GLU A 87 -10.09 16.97 17.07
CA GLU A 87 -9.60 15.96 16.14
C GLU A 87 -10.04 16.23 14.69
N MET A 88 -11.31 16.57 14.47
CA MET A 88 -11.80 16.88 13.12
C MET A 88 -11.08 18.11 12.53
N ARG A 89 -10.84 19.17 13.32
CA ARG A 89 -10.08 20.35 12.85
C ARG A 89 -8.64 19.99 12.51
N ALA A 90 -7.99 19.19 13.35
CA ALA A 90 -6.62 18.74 13.11
C ALA A 90 -6.53 17.88 11.84
N LEU A 91 -7.48 16.96 11.65
CA LEU A 91 -7.59 16.14 10.45
C LEU A 91 -7.82 16.99 9.19
N ASP A 92 -8.73 17.97 9.24
CA ASP A 92 -9.00 18.86 8.11
C ASP A 92 -7.79 19.73 7.75
N GLY A 93 -6.98 20.12 8.73
CA GLY A 93 -5.72 20.85 8.51
C GLY A 93 -4.65 20.06 7.76
N LEU A 94 -4.73 18.72 7.74
CA LEU A 94 -3.78 17.87 6.99
C LEU A 94 -4.12 17.77 5.50
N LYS A 95 -5.28 18.27 5.07
CA LYS A 95 -5.73 18.14 3.68
C LYS A 95 -4.79 18.84 2.70
N ASP A 96 -4.28 20.01 3.08
CA ASP A 96 -3.40 20.81 2.21
C ASP A 96 -2.01 20.19 2.07
N ASP A 97 -1.63 19.31 3.00
CA ASP A 97 -0.38 18.55 2.97
C ASP A 97 -0.47 17.27 2.12
N LEU A 98 -1.64 16.94 1.54
CA LEU A 98 -1.82 15.81 0.60
C LEU A 98 -1.40 16.14 -0.84
N ASP A 99 -0.49 17.10 -1.01
CA ASP A 99 0.16 17.40 -2.27
C ASP A 99 1.37 16.45 -2.51
N PRO A 100 1.32 15.57 -3.52
CA PRO A 100 2.42 14.63 -3.79
C PRO A 100 3.72 15.29 -4.24
N GLU A 101 3.73 16.57 -4.62
CA GLU A 101 4.96 17.28 -4.97
C GLU A 101 5.84 17.55 -3.73
N ASN A 102 5.24 17.67 -2.55
CA ASN A 102 5.97 17.75 -1.28
C ASN A 102 6.00 16.38 -0.60
N LEU A 103 6.98 15.55 -0.97
CA LEU A 103 7.11 14.17 -0.50
C LEU A 103 7.06 14.01 1.03
N GLU A 104 7.81 14.83 1.76
CA GLU A 104 7.91 14.75 3.22
C GLU A 104 6.55 15.02 3.87
N LYS A 105 5.89 16.13 3.47
CA LYS A 105 4.57 16.47 3.97
C LYS A 105 3.51 15.46 3.58
N TYR A 106 3.55 14.98 2.35
CA TYR A 106 2.61 14.00 1.84
C TYR A 106 2.64 12.69 2.63
N GLU A 107 3.84 12.14 2.87
CA GLU A 107 3.99 10.91 3.65
C GLU A 107 3.55 11.09 5.10
N ASP A 108 3.94 12.21 5.72
CA ASP A 108 3.55 12.51 7.10
C ASP A 108 2.02 12.70 7.23
N ALA A 109 1.41 13.46 6.31
CA ALA A 109 -0.04 13.65 6.27
C ALA A 109 -0.78 12.32 6.04
N LEU A 110 -0.34 11.50 5.08
CA LEU A 110 -0.91 10.17 4.84
C LEU A 110 -0.82 9.28 6.07
N LYS A 111 0.32 9.30 6.77
CA LYS A 111 0.54 8.53 8.00
C LYS A 111 -0.40 8.99 9.11
N LYS A 112 -0.50 10.31 9.33
CA LYS A 112 -1.39 10.91 10.35
C LYS A 112 -2.85 10.63 10.06
N ILE A 113 -3.31 10.82 8.82
CA ILE A 113 -4.69 10.51 8.39
C ILE A 113 -4.97 9.00 8.55
N THR A 114 -4.01 8.14 8.22
CA THR A 114 -4.13 6.69 8.47
C THR A 114 -4.26 6.37 9.96
N GLY A 115 -3.57 7.12 10.84
CA GLY A 115 -3.75 7.05 12.29
C GLY A 115 -5.17 7.46 12.71
N TYR A 116 -5.68 8.59 12.23
CA TYR A 116 -7.07 9.01 12.50
C TYR A 116 -8.10 7.95 12.08
N LEU A 117 -7.92 7.29 10.93
CA LEU A 117 -8.79 6.19 10.49
C LEU A 117 -8.77 4.99 11.45
N LYS A 118 -7.64 4.70 12.10
CA LYS A 118 -7.47 3.52 12.94
C LYS A 118 -7.84 3.77 14.40
N ASP A 119 -7.45 4.93 14.92
CA ASP A 119 -7.29 5.14 16.36
C ASP A 119 -8.29 6.15 16.93
N SER A 120 -8.94 6.98 16.10
CA SER A 120 -9.93 7.94 16.62
C SER A 120 -11.15 7.22 17.19
N SER A 121 -11.57 7.67 18.37
CA SER A 121 -12.81 7.21 19.00
C SER A 121 -14.06 7.72 18.28
N ASP A 122 -13.95 8.84 17.55
CA ASP A 122 -15.06 9.48 16.84
C ASP A 122 -15.26 8.85 15.44
N PRO A 123 -16.39 8.18 15.18
CA PRO A 123 -16.67 7.60 13.86
C PRO A 123 -16.72 8.64 12.73
N TRP A 124 -17.06 9.90 13.02
CA TRP A 124 -17.06 10.95 12.00
C TRP A 124 -15.64 11.29 11.55
N VAL A 125 -14.68 11.34 12.49
CA VAL A 125 -13.26 11.55 12.20
C VAL A 125 -12.71 10.37 11.42
N ARG A 126 -13.01 9.12 11.81
CA ARG A 126 -12.60 7.92 11.04
C ARG A 126 -13.18 7.94 9.62
N ALA A 127 -14.46 8.28 9.46
CA ALA A 127 -15.10 8.37 8.15
C ALA A 127 -14.47 9.46 7.27
N ARG A 128 -14.17 10.63 7.86
CA ARG A 128 -13.46 11.72 7.17
C ARG A 128 -12.05 11.34 6.77
N ALA A 129 -11.33 10.60 7.62
CA ALA A 129 -10.00 10.10 7.31
C ALA A 129 -10.04 9.11 6.14
N ALA A 130 -10.97 8.14 6.15
CA ALA A 130 -11.18 7.24 5.01
C ALA A 130 -11.49 8.02 3.73
N TYR A 131 -12.32 9.07 3.81
CA TYR A 131 -12.59 9.94 2.67
C TYR A 131 -11.31 10.57 2.10
N TYR A 132 -10.48 11.20 2.94
CA TYR A 132 -9.23 11.85 2.50
C TYR A 132 -8.23 10.85 1.91
N LEU A 133 -8.07 9.67 2.50
CA LEU A 133 -7.22 8.62 1.91
C LEU A 133 -7.73 8.17 0.53
N GLY A 134 -9.05 8.18 0.30
CA GLY A 134 -9.63 7.90 -1.01
C GLY A 134 -9.35 8.98 -2.05
N GLU A 135 -9.30 10.25 -1.65
CA GLU A 135 -9.05 11.38 -2.55
C GLU A 135 -7.63 11.39 -3.12
N THR A 136 -6.66 10.82 -2.40
CA THR A 136 -5.29 10.74 -2.91
C THR A 136 -5.18 9.84 -4.15
N GLY A 137 -6.08 8.84 -4.25
CA GLY A 137 -6.01 7.77 -5.23
C GLY A 137 -4.81 6.84 -5.03
N ASP A 138 -4.13 6.94 -3.89
CA ASP A 138 -2.88 6.25 -3.63
C ASP A 138 -3.11 4.85 -3.03
N ALA A 139 -2.59 3.86 -3.73
CA ALA A 139 -2.69 2.46 -3.34
C ALA A 139 -1.91 2.13 -2.04
N ALA A 140 -1.03 3.01 -1.57
CA ALA A 140 -0.40 2.86 -0.25
C ALA A 140 -1.42 2.72 0.90
N THR A 141 -2.64 3.26 0.72
CA THR A 141 -3.68 3.31 1.76
C THR A 141 -4.59 2.07 1.80
N ILE A 142 -4.47 1.16 0.82
CA ILE A 142 -5.43 0.08 0.59
C ILE A 142 -5.64 -0.78 1.82
N TYR A 143 -4.58 -1.25 2.48
CA TYR A 143 -4.72 -2.14 3.63
C TYR A 143 -5.44 -1.48 4.81
N SER A 144 -5.21 -0.19 5.05
CA SER A 144 -5.91 0.58 6.08
C SER A 144 -7.39 0.72 5.74
N LEU A 145 -7.72 0.99 4.49
CA LEU A 145 -9.11 1.09 4.02
C LEU A 145 -9.83 -0.26 4.01
N LEU A 146 -9.14 -1.35 3.67
CA LEU A 146 -9.67 -2.71 3.76
C LEU A 146 -10.05 -3.06 5.19
N LYS A 147 -9.20 -2.70 6.17
CA LYS A 147 -9.53 -2.89 7.60
C LYS A 147 -10.78 -2.09 7.99
N ALA A 148 -10.92 -0.86 7.49
CA ALA A 148 -12.07 0.00 7.76
C ALA A 148 -13.39 -0.50 7.13
N LEU A 149 -13.37 -1.50 6.23
CA LEU A 149 -14.59 -2.17 5.75
C LEU A 149 -15.31 -2.95 6.86
N SER A 150 -14.59 -3.29 7.94
CA SER A 150 -15.13 -3.98 9.11
C SER A 150 -15.30 -3.04 10.33
N ASP A 151 -15.22 -1.71 10.14
CA ASP A 151 -15.43 -0.75 11.22
C ASP A 151 -16.84 -0.92 11.82
N PRO A 152 -17.03 -0.79 13.16
CA PRO A 152 -18.35 -0.88 13.79
C PRO A 152 -19.35 0.17 13.26
N ASP A 153 -18.87 1.36 12.88
CA ASP A 153 -19.72 2.42 12.37
C ASP A 153 -20.03 2.28 10.87
N GLU A 154 -21.30 2.43 10.50
CA GLU A 154 -21.74 2.28 9.11
C GLU A 154 -21.20 3.38 8.19
N GLY A 155 -21.07 4.61 8.69
CA GLY A 155 -20.54 5.75 7.95
C GLY A 155 -19.07 5.56 7.58
N VAL A 156 -18.29 4.99 8.49
CA VAL A 156 -16.89 4.61 8.23
C VAL A 156 -16.82 3.52 7.15
N ARG A 157 -17.60 2.44 7.27
CA ARG A 157 -17.65 1.38 6.25
C ARG A 157 -18.02 1.92 4.87
N LYS A 158 -19.03 2.81 4.79
CA LYS A 158 -19.44 3.46 3.53
C LYS A 158 -18.31 4.32 2.94
N SER A 159 -17.63 5.10 3.78
CA SER A 159 -16.52 5.95 3.36
C SER A 159 -15.34 5.11 2.85
N ALA A 160 -15.00 4.02 3.54
CA ALA A 160 -13.94 3.09 3.12
C ALA A 160 -14.24 2.44 1.76
N ARG A 161 -15.47 1.97 1.52
CA ARG A 161 -15.88 1.43 0.20
C ARG A 161 -15.75 2.48 -0.91
N SER A 162 -16.20 3.72 -0.62
CA SER A 162 -16.11 4.84 -1.57
C SER A 162 -14.65 5.16 -1.90
N ALA A 163 -13.78 5.22 -0.89
CA ALA A 163 -12.35 5.46 -1.04
C ALA A 163 -11.68 4.38 -1.88
N LEU A 164 -11.93 3.10 -1.58
CA LEU A 164 -11.40 1.99 -2.39
C LEU A 164 -11.86 2.05 -3.85
N LYS A 165 -13.11 2.45 -4.11
CA LYS A 165 -13.61 2.66 -5.48
C LYS A 165 -12.82 3.77 -6.19
N LYS A 166 -12.54 4.90 -5.52
CA LYS A 166 -11.74 5.99 -6.09
C LYS A 166 -10.33 5.54 -6.43
N ILE A 167 -9.68 4.80 -5.53
CA ILE A 167 -8.34 4.23 -5.78
C ILE A 167 -8.37 3.25 -6.95
N LYS A 168 -9.38 2.37 -7.05
CA LYS A 168 -9.52 1.46 -8.21
C LYS A 168 -9.62 2.22 -9.54
N ILE A 169 -10.30 3.37 -9.55
CA ILE A 169 -10.41 4.22 -10.75
C ILE A 169 -9.04 4.83 -11.09
N ALA A 170 -8.34 5.41 -10.11
CA ALA A 170 -7.00 5.98 -10.30
C ALA A 170 -5.98 4.94 -10.81
N GLN A 171 -6.20 3.67 -10.49
CA GLN A 171 -5.34 2.55 -10.84
C GLN A 171 -5.58 1.96 -12.23
N ARG A 172 -6.61 2.39 -12.95
CA ARG A 172 -6.93 1.84 -14.28
C ARG A 172 -5.78 2.07 -15.27
N ASP A 173 -5.35 3.32 -15.41
CA ASP A 173 -4.29 3.72 -16.34
C ASP A 173 -2.93 3.07 -15.97
N LEU A 174 -2.64 2.92 -14.67
CA LEU A 174 -1.43 2.25 -14.21
C LEU A 174 -1.41 0.76 -14.59
N LYS A 175 -2.57 0.08 -14.55
CA LYS A 175 -2.66 -1.33 -14.94
C LYS A 175 -2.48 -1.52 -16.44
N GLU A 176 -3.02 -0.61 -17.24
CA GLU A 176 -2.91 -0.63 -18.69
C GLU A 176 -1.47 -0.38 -19.16
N ASN A 177 -0.71 0.47 -18.44
CA ASN A 177 0.65 0.84 -18.79
C ASN A 177 1.75 0.13 -17.96
N TYR A 178 1.40 -0.94 -17.24
CA TYR A 178 2.20 -1.54 -16.17
C TYR A 178 3.68 -1.77 -16.54
N GLU A 179 3.97 -2.26 -17.75
CA GLU A 179 5.33 -2.59 -18.19
C GLU A 179 6.23 -1.35 -18.41
N THR A 180 5.62 -0.16 -18.53
CA THR A 180 6.33 1.11 -18.79
C THR A 180 6.33 2.05 -17.58
N LEU A 181 6.02 1.50 -16.41
CA LEU A 181 5.94 2.27 -15.17
C LEU A 181 7.28 2.29 -14.44
N ILE A 182 7.62 3.46 -13.91
CA ILE A 182 8.72 3.62 -12.97
C ILE A 182 8.34 4.60 -11.86
N CYS A 183 8.78 4.31 -10.64
CA CYS A 183 8.65 5.27 -9.54
C CYS A 183 9.64 6.41 -9.73
N TRP A 184 9.20 7.65 -9.94
CA TRP A 184 10.12 8.78 -10.07
C TRP A 184 10.89 9.09 -8.79
N ARG A 185 10.33 8.71 -7.65
CA ARG A 185 10.92 8.92 -6.33
C ARG A 185 12.05 7.93 -6.02
N ASP A 186 11.78 6.65 -6.25
CA ASP A 186 12.71 5.58 -5.84
C ASP A 186 13.48 4.98 -7.04
N PHE A 187 13.06 5.24 -8.27
CA PHE A 187 13.60 4.68 -9.52
C PHE A 187 13.48 3.15 -9.65
N PHE A 188 12.39 2.59 -9.12
CA PHE A 188 12.08 1.16 -9.21
C PHE A 188 10.81 0.90 -10.01
N LYS A 189 10.80 -0.26 -10.68
CA LYS A 189 9.61 -0.79 -11.33
C LYS A 189 8.57 -1.18 -10.27
N PRO A 190 7.27 -1.09 -10.60
CA PRO A 190 6.22 -1.41 -9.64
C PRO A 190 6.10 -2.93 -9.41
N LYS A 191 5.27 -3.28 -8.43
CA LYS A 191 4.75 -4.63 -8.21
C LYS A 191 3.22 -4.62 -8.15
N LYS A 192 2.61 -5.75 -8.51
CA LYS A 192 1.18 -5.99 -8.34
C LYS A 192 0.90 -6.54 -6.93
N ILE A 193 0.00 -5.90 -6.20
CA ILE A 193 -0.55 -6.43 -4.95
C ILE A 193 -1.96 -6.97 -5.19
N HIS A 194 -2.28 -8.07 -4.51
CA HIS A 194 -3.52 -8.83 -4.69
C HIS A 194 -4.34 -8.74 -3.40
N THR A 195 -5.59 -8.34 -3.49
CA THR A 195 -6.49 -8.18 -2.34
C THR A 195 -7.88 -8.72 -2.67
N PRO A 196 -8.76 -8.96 -1.67
CA PRO A 196 -10.14 -9.33 -1.93
C PRO A 196 -10.92 -8.31 -2.78
N GLU A 197 -10.53 -7.04 -2.71
CA GLU A 197 -11.14 -5.95 -3.48
C GLU A 197 -10.56 -5.82 -4.90
N GLY A 198 -9.55 -6.62 -5.25
CA GLY A 198 -8.91 -6.66 -6.57
C GLY A 198 -7.41 -6.44 -6.51
N HIS A 199 -6.82 -6.22 -7.69
CA HIS A 199 -5.38 -6.00 -7.87
C HIS A 199 -5.05 -4.51 -7.89
N PHE A 200 -3.88 -4.15 -7.41
CA PHE A 200 -3.38 -2.78 -7.43
C PHE A 200 -1.89 -2.77 -7.78
N VAL A 201 -1.43 -1.65 -8.33
CA VAL A 201 -0.05 -1.43 -8.74
C VAL A 201 0.56 -0.40 -7.80
N VAL A 202 1.69 -0.75 -7.20
CA VAL A 202 2.44 0.11 -6.28
C VAL A 202 3.92 0.05 -6.60
N CYS A 203 4.67 1.10 -6.29
CA CYS A 203 6.13 1.01 -6.28
C CYS A 203 6.55 -0.14 -5.33
N ARG A 204 7.50 -0.96 -5.77
CA ARG A 204 7.92 -2.13 -4.97
C ARG A 204 8.63 -1.75 -3.68
N VAL A 205 9.28 -0.58 -3.66
CA VAL A 205 10.06 -0.04 -2.53
C VAL A 205 9.17 0.77 -1.60
N CYS A 206 8.60 1.88 -2.07
CA CYS A 206 7.82 2.74 -1.19
C CYS A 206 6.36 2.30 -0.96
N GLY A 207 5.80 1.48 -1.84
CA GLY A 207 4.40 1.08 -1.75
C GLY A 207 3.39 2.12 -2.23
N HIS A 208 3.83 3.31 -2.66
CA HIS A 208 2.96 4.32 -3.24
C HIS A 208 2.73 4.08 -4.73
N SER A 209 1.51 4.36 -5.19
CA SER A 209 1.20 4.41 -6.61
C SER A 209 1.21 5.80 -7.19
N LYS A 210 1.14 6.82 -6.34
CA LYS A 210 1.09 8.23 -6.76
C LYS A 210 2.38 8.70 -7.44
N PHE A 211 3.49 8.03 -7.14
CA PHE A 211 4.81 8.34 -7.69
C PHE A 211 5.16 7.52 -8.94
N LEU A 212 4.21 6.75 -9.49
CA LEU A 212 4.45 5.96 -10.70
C LEU A 212 4.22 6.82 -11.94
N GLU A 213 5.28 7.02 -12.71
CA GLU A 213 5.25 7.64 -14.03
C GLU A 213 5.13 6.59 -15.12
N LYS A 214 4.46 6.95 -16.23
CA LYS A 214 4.18 6.08 -17.36
C LYS A 214 4.97 6.43 -18.62
N GLY A 215 5.02 5.47 -19.54
CA GLY A 215 5.63 5.64 -20.84
C GLY A 215 7.15 5.68 -20.80
N ILE A 216 7.76 5.02 -19.81
CA ILE A 216 9.21 4.80 -19.74
C ILE A 216 9.47 3.36 -20.20
N LYS A 217 10.05 3.19 -21.38
CA LYS A 217 10.40 1.88 -21.93
C LYS A 217 11.82 1.45 -21.61
N GLU A 218 12.70 2.41 -21.36
CA GLU A 218 14.12 2.15 -21.11
C GLU A 218 14.66 3.11 -20.05
N VAL A 219 15.31 2.53 -19.04
CA VAL A 219 15.93 3.26 -17.93
C VAL A 219 17.44 3.17 -18.06
N ILE A 220 18.08 4.32 -18.22
CA ILE A 220 19.51 4.47 -18.45
C ILE A 220 20.16 4.96 -17.16
N GLY A 221 20.98 4.11 -16.54
CA GLY A 221 21.87 4.53 -15.46
C GLY A 221 23.11 5.18 -16.04
N ILE A 222 23.54 6.33 -15.53
CA ILE A 222 24.74 7.04 -15.98
C ILE A 222 25.79 7.10 -14.88
N VAL A 223 27.03 6.76 -15.22
CA VAL A 223 28.23 7.09 -14.44
C VAL A 223 29.14 7.93 -15.35
N GLY A 224 29.30 9.22 -15.01
CA GLY A 224 29.98 10.17 -15.87
C GLY A 224 29.31 11.53 -15.85
N ASP A 225 29.38 12.27 -16.97
CA ASP A 225 28.72 13.55 -17.13
C ASP A 225 27.21 13.45 -16.84
N LYS A 226 26.70 14.44 -16.09
CA LYS A 226 25.31 14.56 -15.67
C LYS A 226 24.49 15.46 -16.60
N ASN A 227 25.05 15.96 -17.69
CA ASN A 227 24.38 16.84 -18.68
C ASN A 227 23.32 16.14 -19.55
N TYR A 228 22.73 15.05 -19.08
CA TYR A 228 21.63 14.37 -19.76
C TYR A 228 20.28 14.88 -19.22
N PRO A 229 19.27 15.05 -20.08
CA PRO A 229 17.94 15.44 -19.62
C PRO A 229 17.37 14.33 -18.74
N TYR A 230 16.56 14.70 -17.74
CA TYR A 230 15.87 13.72 -16.88
C TYR A 230 15.10 12.68 -17.71
N ARG A 231 14.43 13.14 -18.77
CA ARG A 231 13.65 12.31 -19.68
C ARG A 231 13.85 12.77 -21.13
N GLN A 232 13.96 11.81 -22.04
CA GLN A 232 13.90 12.03 -23.48
C GLN A 232 12.96 10.99 -24.08
N GLU A 233 11.82 11.42 -24.61
CA GLU A 233 10.79 10.52 -25.14
C GLU A 233 10.36 9.45 -24.11
N ASP A 234 10.64 8.18 -24.40
CA ASP A 234 10.34 7.03 -23.54
C ASP A 234 11.57 6.52 -22.75
N ARG A 235 12.64 7.30 -22.71
CA ARG A 235 13.86 7.03 -21.95
C ARG A 235 13.95 7.89 -20.70
N LEU A 236 14.33 7.26 -19.59
CA LEU A 236 14.65 7.93 -18.34
C LEU A 236 16.14 7.85 -18.06
N PHE A 237 16.76 8.97 -17.71
CA PHE A 237 18.19 9.03 -17.41
C PHE A 237 18.39 9.29 -15.92
N ILE A 238 19.21 8.45 -15.29
CA ILE A 238 19.42 8.48 -13.85
C ILE A 238 20.92 8.54 -13.57
N SER A 239 21.36 9.60 -12.89
CA SER A 239 22.72 9.64 -12.33
C SER A 239 22.87 8.57 -11.25
N MET A 240 23.71 7.58 -11.52
CA MET A 240 23.97 6.47 -10.61
C MET A 240 25.01 6.81 -9.56
N TRP A 241 25.82 7.83 -9.83
CA TRP A 241 26.85 8.34 -8.95
C TRP A 241 26.63 9.81 -8.66
N ASP A 242 26.85 10.20 -7.41
CA ASP A 242 26.97 11.59 -7.03
C ASP A 242 28.38 11.87 -6.50
N GLU A 243 29.12 12.70 -7.24
CA GLU A 243 30.51 13.03 -6.96
C GLU A 243 30.69 13.92 -5.73
N GLU A 244 29.72 14.78 -5.42
CA GLU A 244 29.83 15.67 -4.25
C GLU A 244 29.62 14.89 -2.95
N SER A 245 28.53 14.13 -2.86
CA SER A 245 28.24 13.32 -1.67
C SER A 245 28.96 11.97 -1.64
N LYS A 246 29.61 11.59 -2.74
CA LYS A 246 30.29 10.30 -2.94
C LYS A 246 29.38 9.09 -2.69
N ARG A 247 28.16 9.16 -3.23
CA ARG A 247 27.12 8.14 -3.02
C ARG A 247 26.65 7.54 -4.32
N ALA A 248 26.62 6.20 -4.34
CA ALA A 248 25.94 5.44 -5.37
C ALA A 248 24.44 5.32 -5.08
N ARG A 249 23.65 5.53 -6.13
CA ARG A 249 22.19 5.35 -6.18
C ARG A 249 21.85 3.91 -6.57
N ASN A 250 20.71 3.41 -6.09
CA ASN A 250 20.12 2.18 -6.58
C ASN A 250 18.94 2.50 -7.52
N ALA A 251 18.72 1.68 -8.55
CA ALA A 251 17.62 1.82 -9.49
C ALA A 251 17.43 0.55 -10.34
N ASP A 252 16.23 0.35 -10.87
CA ASP A 252 15.94 -0.65 -11.91
C ASP A 252 16.36 -0.12 -13.29
N ILE A 253 17.66 -0.08 -13.54
CA ILE A 253 18.22 0.27 -14.85
C ILE A 253 18.15 -0.90 -15.82
N ASP A 254 17.89 -0.59 -17.10
CA ASP A 254 17.90 -1.54 -18.20
C ASP A 254 19.27 -1.59 -18.90
N VAL A 255 20.01 -0.46 -18.87
CA VAL A 255 21.36 -0.28 -19.42
C VAL A 255 22.19 0.66 -18.52
N LEU A 256 23.50 0.42 -18.46
CA LEU A 256 24.45 1.31 -17.79
C LEU A 256 25.29 2.05 -18.84
N TRP A 257 25.28 3.37 -18.80
CA TRP A 257 26.16 4.22 -19.60
C TRP A 257 27.34 4.68 -18.75
N VAL A 258 28.53 4.55 -19.32
CA VAL A 258 29.76 5.14 -18.79
C VAL A 258 30.19 6.21 -19.76
N THR A 259 30.12 7.47 -19.37
CA THR A 259 30.26 8.61 -20.28
C THR A 259 31.46 9.46 -19.87
N ASP A 260 32.13 10.11 -20.82
CA ASP A 260 33.21 11.07 -20.54
C ASP A 260 32.86 12.09 -19.44
N SER A 261 33.79 12.28 -18.50
CA SER A 261 33.72 13.31 -17.46
C SER A 261 35.12 13.57 -16.92
N GLY A 262 35.49 14.85 -16.77
CA GLY A 262 36.78 15.27 -16.24
C GLY A 262 36.87 15.23 -14.71
N ASP A 263 35.72 15.18 -14.04
CA ASP A 263 35.60 15.44 -12.60
C ASP A 263 35.21 14.19 -11.79
N ILE A 264 35.37 12.99 -12.36
CA ILE A 264 34.93 11.74 -11.72
C ILE A 264 36.09 10.75 -11.57
N ASP A 265 36.21 10.18 -10.37
CA ASP A 265 36.99 8.98 -10.08
C ASP A 265 36.16 7.73 -10.47
N TYR A 266 36.42 7.19 -11.66
CA TYR A 266 35.67 6.04 -12.18
C TYR A 266 35.85 4.78 -11.33
N GLY A 267 37.05 4.54 -10.81
CA GLY A 267 37.34 3.40 -9.94
C GLY A 267 36.40 3.36 -8.74
N TRP A 268 36.26 4.49 -8.04
CA TRP A 268 35.35 4.57 -6.91
C TRP A 268 33.88 4.54 -7.34
N ALA A 269 33.52 5.34 -8.35
CA ALA A 269 32.14 5.46 -8.80
C ALA A 269 31.57 4.13 -9.31
N LEU A 270 32.30 3.45 -10.21
CA LEU A 270 31.88 2.18 -10.80
C LEU A 270 31.81 1.07 -9.76
N ASN A 271 32.80 0.98 -8.86
CA ASN A 271 32.75 -0.01 -7.78
C ASN A 271 31.55 0.25 -6.86
N ALA A 272 31.33 1.50 -6.43
CA ALA A 272 30.22 1.84 -5.55
C ALA A 272 28.85 1.55 -6.18
N VAL A 273 28.69 1.89 -7.48
CA VAL A 273 27.47 1.58 -8.23
C VAL A 273 27.28 0.07 -8.37
N TYR A 274 28.32 -0.67 -8.76
CA TYR A 274 28.27 -2.12 -8.85
C TYR A 274 27.86 -2.76 -7.53
N GLN A 275 28.51 -2.42 -6.42
CA GLN A 275 28.17 -2.97 -5.10
C GLN A 275 26.75 -2.61 -4.68
N ARG A 276 26.31 -1.37 -4.96
CA ARG A 276 24.97 -0.93 -4.63
C ARG A 276 23.90 -1.73 -5.38
N LEU A 277 24.09 -1.92 -6.69
CA LEU A 277 23.15 -2.67 -7.51
C LEU A 277 23.20 -4.18 -7.19
N LYS A 278 24.39 -4.73 -6.93
CA LYS A 278 24.59 -6.15 -6.58
C LYS A 278 23.88 -6.54 -5.30
N ASN A 279 23.89 -5.65 -4.31
CA ASN A 279 23.29 -5.92 -3.00
C ASN A 279 21.76 -5.76 -3.00
N ASP A 280 21.15 -5.36 -4.12
CA ASP A 280 19.71 -5.33 -4.26
C ASP A 280 19.16 -6.71 -4.64
N VAL A 281 18.74 -7.44 -3.62
CA VAL A 281 18.11 -8.76 -3.75
C VAL A 281 16.71 -8.72 -4.39
N THR A 282 16.15 -7.52 -4.62
CA THR A 282 14.80 -7.35 -5.17
C THR A 282 14.79 -7.12 -6.68
N ARG A 283 15.96 -7.04 -7.32
CA ARG A 283 16.09 -6.78 -8.76
C ARG A 283 15.33 -7.82 -9.59
N ALA A 284 14.60 -7.34 -10.59
CA ALA A 284 13.92 -8.20 -11.54
C ALA A 284 14.89 -8.80 -12.57
N LYS A 285 15.94 -8.03 -12.92
CA LYS A 285 16.95 -8.38 -13.92
C LYS A 285 18.33 -8.52 -13.25
N PRO A 286 19.03 -9.65 -13.41
CA PRO A 286 20.37 -9.83 -12.86
C PRO A 286 21.36 -8.86 -13.52
N LEU A 287 22.42 -8.49 -12.82
CA LEU A 287 23.41 -7.53 -13.35
C LEU A 287 24.07 -8.03 -14.62
N SER A 288 24.29 -9.34 -14.72
CA SER A 288 24.89 -10.01 -15.89
C SER A 288 24.09 -9.86 -17.19
N GLU A 289 22.86 -9.34 -17.13
CA GLU A 289 22.04 -9.07 -18.31
C GLU A 289 21.94 -7.58 -18.65
N ILE A 290 22.51 -6.69 -17.84
CA ILE A 290 22.45 -5.24 -18.06
C ILE A 290 23.63 -4.87 -18.97
N PRO A 291 23.40 -4.52 -20.24
CA PRO A 291 24.49 -4.07 -21.10
C PRO A 291 25.13 -2.79 -20.56
N VAL A 292 26.41 -2.65 -20.83
CA VAL A 292 27.19 -1.44 -20.56
C VAL A 292 27.52 -0.77 -21.89
N ILE A 293 27.24 0.52 -22.01
CA ILE A 293 27.61 1.33 -23.17
C ILE A 293 28.62 2.38 -22.71
N ILE A 294 29.85 2.27 -23.21
CA ILE A 294 30.89 3.27 -23.03
C ILE A 294 30.69 4.33 -24.12
N LYS A 295 30.40 5.57 -23.70
CA LYS A 295 30.14 6.72 -24.57
C LYS A 295 31.37 7.63 -24.57
N GLY A 296 31.96 7.83 -25.73
CA GLY A 296 33.18 8.61 -25.89
C GLY A 296 34.42 7.88 -25.37
N THR A 297 35.33 8.59 -24.70
CA THR A 297 36.64 8.10 -24.25
C THR A 297 36.91 8.29 -22.75
N PRO A 298 36.01 7.82 -21.85
CA PRO A 298 36.17 8.06 -20.42
C PRO A 298 37.49 7.45 -19.96
N ARG A 299 38.15 8.10 -19.00
CA ARG A 299 39.45 7.68 -18.47
C ARG A 299 39.29 6.47 -17.54
N ILE A 300 38.88 5.35 -18.13
CA ILE A 300 38.69 4.09 -17.42
C ILE A 300 39.90 3.15 -17.59
N THR A 301 40.33 2.54 -16.50
CA THR A 301 41.45 1.61 -16.48
C THR A 301 41.00 0.16 -16.76
N ARG A 302 41.96 -0.76 -16.82
CA ARG A 302 41.66 -2.19 -16.97
C ARG A 302 40.89 -2.75 -15.77
N GLU A 303 41.25 -2.32 -14.56
CA GLU A 303 40.59 -2.71 -13.32
C GLU A 303 39.11 -2.29 -13.31
N GLU A 304 38.81 -1.11 -13.84
CA GLU A 304 37.44 -0.61 -13.97
C GLU A 304 36.64 -1.38 -15.03
N ILE A 305 37.28 -1.78 -16.13
CA ILE A 305 36.67 -2.68 -17.11
C ILE A 305 36.33 -4.04 -16.48
N GLU A 306 37.18 -4.58 -15.60
CA GLU A 306 36.90 -5.83 -14.86
C GLU A 306 35.67 -5.69 -13.94
N ILE A 307 35.43 -4.52 -13.37
CA ILE A 307 34.17 -4.24 -12.64
C ILE A 307 32.99 -4.31 -13.61
N LEU A 308 33.09 -3.63 -14.76
CA LEU A 308 32.04 -3.59 -15.78
C LEU A 308 31.72 -4.97 -16.38
N GLN A 309 32.69 -5.88 -16.43
CA GLN A 309 32.48 -7.27 -16.87
C GLN A 309 31.57 -8.09 -15.96
N ASN A 310 31.30 -7.63 -14.73
CA ASN A 310 30.29 -8.25 -13.87
C ASN A 310 28.85 -7.90 -14.28
N PHE A 311 28.68 -6.97 -15.22
CA PHE A 311 27.43 -6.68 -15.88
C PHE A 311 27.27 -7.57 -17.12
N GLY A 312 26.46 -7.16 -18.09
CA GLY A 312 26.29 -7.84 -19.38
C GLY A 312 27.32 -7.42 -20.42
N GLU A 313 26.91 -7.49 -21.69
CA GLU A 313 27.73 -7.10 -22.83
C GLU A 313 28.22 -5.65 -22.72
N ILE A 314 29.51 -5.43 -22.99
CA ILE A 314 30.11 -4.10 -23.05
C ILE A 314 30.23 -3.67 -24.51
N ARG A 315 29.68 -2.50 -24.85
CA ARG A 315 29.76 -1.88 -26.18
C ARG A 315 30.41 -0.51 -26.09
N ASN A 316 31.15 -0.14 -27.13
CA ASN A 316 31.72 1.20 -27.27
C ASN A 316 30.94 1.98 -28.33
N GLU A 317 30.53 3.19 -27.98
CA GLU A 317 29.96 4.18 -28.88
C GLU A 317 30.87 5.41 -28.86
N VAL A 318 31.74 5.48 -29.86
CA VAL A 318 32.72 6.57 -30.07
C VAL A 318 32.06 7.70 -30.84
#